data_AF-A0A957D4Y1-F1
#
_entry.id   AF-A0A957D4Y1-F1
#
_cell.length_a   1.000
_cell.length_b   1.000
_cell.length_c   1.000
_cell.angle_alpha   90.00
_cell.angle_beta   90.00
_cell.angle_gamma   90.00
#
_symmetry.space_group_name_H-M   'P 1'
#
loop_
_entity.id
_entity.type
_entity.pdbx_description
1 polymer ?
#
loop_
_entity_poly.entity_id
_entity_poly.type
_entity_poly.pdbx_seq_one_letter_code
_entity_poly.pdbx_strand_id
1 'polypeptide(L)' 'NLPDLTTEMLVDMLIHGVTPEFAQSILAAGITAVTAETLVDMRIHDVTAAFAEKVVQAQGAVSAEELVDMWINS' A
#
# COMPACT_ATOMS: atom_id res chain seq x y z
N ASN A 1 -9.68 8.14 0.42
CA ASN A 1 -10.55 7.71 -0.70
C ASN A 1 -9.67 6.92 -1.66
N LEU A 2 -10.05 5.70 -2.06
CA LEU A 2 -9.28 4.88 -3.01
C LEU A 2 -9.92 5.03 -4.40
N PRO A 3 -9.21 5.52 -5.41
CA PRO A 3 -9.80 5.97 -6.68
C PRO A 3 -10.31 4.84 -7.59
N ASP A 4 -9.87 3.61 -7.35
CA ASP A 4 -10.09 2.39 -8.15
C ASP A 4 -11.00 1.36 -7.43
N LEU A 5 -11.73 1.78 -6.40
CA LEU A 5 -12.49 0.86 -5.57
C LEU A 5 -13.74 0.33 -6.30
N THR A 6 -13.68 -0.94 -6.73
CA THR A 6 -14.80 -1.71 -7.31
C THR A 6 -15.22 -2.87 -6.39
N THR A 7 -16.36 -3.51 -6.68
CA THR A 7 -16.79 -4.72 -5.94
C THR A 7 -15.80 -5.87 -6.08
N GLU A 8 -15.23 -6.06 -7.28
CA GLU A 8 -14.20 -7.07 -7.53
C GLU A 8 -12.96 -6.78 -6.67
N MET A 9 -12.52 -5.53 -6.66
CA MET A 9 -11.38 -5.10 -5.86
C MET A 9 -11.61 -5.26 -4.35
N LEU A 10 -12.84 -5.05 -3.86
CA LEU A 10 -13.20 -5.32 -2.46
C LEU A 10 -13.08 -6.81 -2.10
N VAL A 11 -13.39 -7.71 -3.04
CA VAL A 11 -13.21 -9.15 -2.87
C VAL A 11 -11.73 -9.51 -2.84
N ASP A 12 -10.92 -8.93 -3.73
CA ASP A 12 -9.47 -9.16 -3.76
C ASP A 12 -8.78 -8.64 -2.49
N MET A 13 -9.16 -7.43 -2.05
CA MET A 13 -8.75 -6.87 -0.75
C MET A 13 -9.05 -7.83 0.40
N LEU A 14 -10.24 -8.46 0.41
CA LEU A 14 -10.61 -9.43 1.43
C LEU A 14 -9.76 -10.70 1.34
N ILE A 15 -9.59 -11.26 0.14
CA ILE A 15 -8.81 -12.49 -0.11
C ILE A 15 -7.36 -12.31 0.35
N HIS A 16 -6.77 -11.15 0.04
CA HIS A 16 -5.38 -10.83 0.35
C HIS A 16 -5.19 -10.15 1.73
N GLY A 17 -6.25 -10.01 2.53
CA GLY A 17 -6.13 -9.50 3.90
C GLY A 17 -5.80 -8.01 4.01
N VAL A 18 -6.20 -7.20 3.02
CA VAL A 18 -6.18 -5.75 3.11
C VAL A 18 -7.26 -5.31 4.09
N THR A 19 -6.84 -4.77 5.25
CA THR A 19 -7.77 -4.26 6.27
C THR A 19 -7.86 -2.74 6.23
N PRO A 20 -8.94 -2.13 6.73
CA PRO A 20 -9.04 -0.68 6.87
C PRO A 20 -7.90 -0.08 7.71
N GLU A 21 -7.41 -0.79 8.72
CA GLU A 21 -6.30 -0.37 9.58
C GLU A 21 -4.99 -0.36 8.78
N PHE A 22 -4.76 -1.38 7.95
CA PHE A 22 -3.60 -1.41 7.08
C PHE A 22 -3.62 -0.26 6.06
N ALA A 23 -4.74 -0.08 5.35
CA ALA A 23 -4.90 1.03 4.40
C ALA A 23 -4.67 2.40 5.06
N GLN A 24 -5.22 2.59 6.26
CA GLN A 24 -4.99 3.82 7.03
C GLN A 24 -3.53 3.99 7.45
N SER A 25 -2.85 2.91 7.85
CA SER A 25 -1.43 2.98 8.22
C SER A 25 -0.53 3.37 7.04
N ILE A 26 -0.80 2.85 5.84
CA ILE A 26 -0.06 3.22 4.62
C ILE A 26 -0.28 4.69 4.26
N LEU A 27 -1.53 5.17 4.34
CA LEU A 27 -1.84 6.59 4.13
C LEU A 27 -1.18 7.50 5.18
N ALA A 28 -1.21 7.07 6.45
CA ALA A 28 -0.60 7.81 7.56
C ALA A 28 0.93 7.87 7.48
N ALA A 29 1.55 6.86 6.87
CA ALA A 29 2.99 6.85 6.60
C ALA A 29 3.44 7.91 5.59
N GLY A 30 2.50 8.56 4.87
CA GLY A 30 2.81 9.58 3.87
C GLY A 30 2.99 9.04 2.45
N ILE A 31 2.54 7.81 2.20
CA ILE A 31 2.52 7.22 0.86
C ILE A 31 1.44 7.90 0.01
N THR A 32 1.79 8.20 -1.22
CA THR A 32 0.94 8.91 -2.18
C THR A 32 0.41 7.97 -3.26
N ALA A 33 -0.61 8.41 -4.00
CA ALA A 33 -1.22 7.64 -5.08
C ALA A 33 -1.66 6.21 -4.65
N VAL A 34 -2.11 6.05 -3.40
CA VAL A 34 -2.60 4.76 -2.88
C VAL A 34 -3.91 4.39 -3.56
N THR A 35 -3.93 3.19 -4.14
CA THR A 35 -5.06 2.53 -4.79
C THR A 35 -5.41 1.25 -4.05
N ALA A 36 -6.58 0.69 -4.29
CA ALA A 36 -6.97 -0.60 -3.75
C ALA A 36 -6.10 -1.73 -4.33
N GLU A 37 -5.76 -1.66 -5.62
CA GLU A 37 -4.82 -2.56 -6.29
C GLU A 37 -3.43 -2.56 -5.61
N THR A 38 -2.84 -1.38 -5.39
CA THR A 38 -1.51 -1.29 -4.75
C THR A 38 -1.53 -1.78 -3.30
N LEU A 39 -2.65 -1.63 -2.57
CA LEU A 39 -2.78 -2.22 -1.23
C LEU A 39 -2.84 -3.74 -1.27
N VAL A 40 -3.47 -4.33 -2.29
CA VAL A 40 -3.48 -5.77 -2.53
C VAL A 40 -2.07 -6.26 -2.85
N ASP A 41 -1.35 -5.58 -3.76
CA ASP A 41 0.03 -5.93 -4.11
C ASP A 41 0.96 -5.88 -2.89
N MET A 42 0.84 -4.83 -2.08
CA MET A 42 1.57 -4.73 -0.82
C MET A 42 1.32 -5.93 0.09
N ARG A 43 0.09 -6.44 0.18
CA ARG A 43 -0.21 -7.64 0.98
C ARG A 43 0.34 -8.91 0.35
N ILE A 44 0.25 -9.05 -0.97
CA ILE A 44 0.81 -10.21 -1.70
C ILE A 44 2.32 -10.31 -1.47
N HIS A 45 3.00 -9.16 -1.42
CA HIS A 45 4.45 -9.10 -1.25
C HIS A 45 4.90 -8.89 0.20
N ASP A 46 4.00 -8.90 1.18
CA ASP A 46 4.31 -8.67 2.61
C ASP A 46 4.98 -7.30 2.91
N VAL A 47 4.66 -6.28 2.11
CA VAL A 47 5.04 -4.88 2.40
C VAL A 47 4.36 -4.43 3.70
N THR A 48 5.15 -3.84 4.59
CA THR A 48 4.68 -3.37 5.91
C THR A 48 4.59 -1.85 5.98
N ALA A 49 3.69 -1.32 6.81
CA ALA A 49 3.66 0.11 7.11
C ALA A 49 4.96 0.61 7.74
N ALA A 50 5.66 -0.23 8.53
CA ALA A 50 6.98 0.10 9.07
C ALA A 50 8.05 0.28 7.98
N PHE A 51 7.96 -0.46 6.87
CA PHE A 51 8.81 -0.25 5.71
C PHE A 51 8.44 1.08 5.01
N ALA A 52 7.15 1.33 4.79
CA ALA A 52 6.65 2.58 4.23
C ALA A 52 7.16 3.81 5.01
N GLU A 53 7.06 3.78 6.34
CA GLU A 53 7.55 4.85 7.22
C GLU A 53 9.06 5.09 7.06
N LYS A 54 9.87 4.02 6.99
CA LYS A 54 11.33 4.14 6.79
C LYS A 54 11.66 4.79 5.46
N VAL A 55 10.96 4.39 4.38
CA VAL A 55 11.16 4.95 3.05
C VAL A 55 10.80 6.44 3.05
N VAL A 56 9.65 6.80 3.62
CA VAL A 56 9.23 8.20 3.69
C VAL A 56 10.17 9.06 4.55
N GLN A 57 10.67 8.53 5.65
CA GLN A 57 11.68 9.22 6.46
C GLN A 57 12.99 9.47 5.71
N ALA A 58 13.40 8.55 4.84
CA ALA A 58 14.65 8.66 4.10
C ALA A 58 14.57 9.54 2.85
N GLN A 59 13.43 9.53 2.15
CA GLN A 59 13.30 10.11 0.80
C GLN A 59 12.17 11.13 0.66
N GLY A 60 11.33 11.30 1.67
CA GLY A 60 10.10 12.06 1.58
C GLY A 60 8.95 11.24 0.97
N ALA A 61 7.88 11.92 0.54
CA ALA A 61 6.71 11.26 -0.01
C ALA A 61 7.05 10.47 -1.29
N VAL A 62 6.68 9.19 -1.32
CA VAL A 62 6.81 8.27 -2.49
C VAL A 62 5.45 7.76 -2.91
N SER A 63 5.31 7.25 -4.13
CA SER A 63 4.07 6.62 -4.58
C SER A 63 3.92 5.20 -4.03
N ALA A 64 2.69 4.68 -3.99
CA ALA A 64 2.42 3.31 -3.58
C ALA A 64 3.07 2.28 -4.52
N GLU A 65 3.07 2.55 -5.83
CA GLU A 65 3.73 1.73 -6.86
C GLU A 65 5.26 1.72 -6.66
N GLU A 66 5.87 2.89 -6.44
CA GLU A 66 7.31 2.99 -6.17
C GLU A 66 7.70 2.26 -4.89
N LEU A 67 6.86 2.31 -3.84
CA LEU A 67 7.11 1.56 -2.61
C LEU A 67 7.13 0.04 -2.84
N VAL A 68 6.19 -0.47 -3.64
CA VAL A 68 6.13 -1.91 -4.01
C VAL A 68 7.34 -2.29 -4.82
N ASP A 69 7.71 -1.51 -5.83
CA ASP A 69 8.89 -1.73 -6.66
C ASP A 69 10.17 -1.75 -5.84
N MET A 70 10.33 -0.81 -4.89
CA MET A 70 11.47 -0.77 -4.00
C MET A 70 11.57 -2.02 -3.13
N TRP A 71 10.45 -2.56 -2.65
CA TRP A 71 10.41 -3.75 -1.81
C TRP A 71 10.73 -5.03 -2.58
N ILE A 72 10.21 -5.18 -3.81
CA ILE A 72 10.47 -6.34 -4.65
C ILE A 72 11.94 -6.38 -5.12
N ASN A 73 12.56 -5.21 -5.31
CA ASN A 73 13.91 -5.09 -5.83
C ASN A 73 15.00 -4.87 -4.74
N SER A 74 14.66 -4.95 -3.45
CA SER A 74 15.60 -4.84 -2.31
C SER A 74 16.14 -6.19 -1.86
#